data_AF-A0A9X0I0B8-F1
#
_entry.id   AF-A0A9X0I0B8-F1
#
_cell.length_a   1.000
_cell.length_b   1.000
_cell.length_c   1.000
_cell.angle_alpha   90.00
_cell.angle_beta   90.00
_cell.angle_gamma   90.00
#
_symmetry.space_group_name_H-M   'P 1'
#
loop_
_entity.id
_entity.type
_entity.pdbx_description
1 polymer ?
#
loop_
_entity_poly.entity_id
_entity_poly.type
_entity_poly.pdbx_seq_one_letter_code
_entity_poly.pdbx_strand_id
1 'polypeptide(L)'
;MIIYVLLVCSFAVATAEFVLVGLLPQVAVDLGVSVPAAGQLITAYMIVVTVGGPVTALLTRRLPRRELLAATMALATVSAAASAMSTSYAMLLSARLGSALAQALFMAVASQIAMAAVPPERQTAAVARVFGGFALATVLGLPLGSLIGAAYGWPVTFVVVAGLAAVGLLGVVVFCPRIVAVPPAGIRDSVGALTRPAILAGLGVTLLTLTGFVAAFTYVAPMLRTVTGLSPGWVSVGLVGYGLGTIVGNLLAGRVRPDAITRRLPYAIGALALILLAQPLLLPTTAPALAGLALLGAAAFLVVPLVQTWLMGQVDAGATGLIAAVNISVAGAAGALGAALGGTVLAIGFGPAWIGPVAAVSVLGATIIATGIARSSSPSKRSPGALLRR
;
A
#
# COMPACT_ATOMS: atom_id res chain seq x y z
N MET A 1 11.62 -8.67 17.84
CA MET A 1 11.37 -9.86 16.99
C MET A 1 10.08 -9.74 16.17
N ILE A 2 8.91 -9.56 16.80
CA ILE A 2 7.58 -9.48 16.14
C ILE A 2 7.57 -8.59 14.88
N ILE A 3 8.09 -7.36 14.97
CA ILE A 3 8.06 -6.42 13.84
C ILE A 3 8.86 -6.91 12.62
N TYR A 4 9.97 -7.63 12.85
CA TYR A 4 10.74 -8.22 11.75
C TYR A 4 10.00 -9.39 11.09
N VAL A 5 9.28 -10.19 11.89
CA VAL A 5 8.39 -11.23 11.36
C VAL A 5 7.31 -10.61 10.48
N LEU A 6 6.66 -9.54 10.94
CA LEU A 6 5.63 -8.85 10.16
C LEU A 6 6.20 -8.22 8.88
N LEU A 7 7.43 -7.71 8.91
CA LEU A 7 8.13 -7.21 7.73
C LEU A 7 8.38 -8.33 6.72
N VAL A 8 8.87 -9.50 7.15
CA VAL A 8 9.08 -10.66 6.28
C VAL A 8 7.77 -11.16 5.68
N CYS A 9 6.71 -11.25 6.50
CA CYS A 9 5.38 -11.62 6.01
C CYS A 9 4.86 -10.62 4.97
N SER A 10 5.02 -9.33 5.23
CA SER A 10 4.62 -8.28 4.30
C SER A 10 5.40 -8.32 3.00
N PHE A 11 6.71 -8.59 3.07
CA PHE A 11 7.55 -8.81 1.90
C PHE A 11 7.08 -10.01 1.06
N ALA A 12 6.75 -11.13 1.70
CA ALA A 12 6.26 -12.33 1.02
C ALA A 12 4.93 -12.06 0.29
N VAL A 13 3.96 -11.46 0.99
CA VAL A 13 2.64 -11.13 0.45
C VAL A 13 2.75 -10.12 -0.71
N ALA A 14 3.53 -9.06 -0.53
CA ALA A 14 3.74 -8.06 -1.59
C ALA A 14 4.51 -8.62 -2.79
N THR A 15 5.48 -9.52 -2.57
CA THR A 15 6.17 -10.19 -3.68
C THR A 15 5.19 -11.06 -4.47
N ALA A 16 4.29 -11.79 -3.79
CA ALA A 16 3.24 -12.56 -4.44
C ALA A 16 2.30 -11.71 -5.32
N GLU A 17 2.06 -10.46 -4.93
CA GLU A 17 1.27 -9.50 -5.69
C GLU A 17 2.01 -9.02 -6.94
N PHE A 18 3.21 -8.48 -6.76
CA PHE A 18 3.90 -7.76 -7.83
C PHE A 18 4.63 -8.65 -8.83
N VAL A 19 5.02 -9.86 -8.43
CA VAL A 19 5.85 -10.71 -9.28
C VAL A 19 5.16 -11.12 -10.57
N LEU A 20 3.83 -11.24 -10.56
CA LEU A 20 3.05 -11.60 -11.74
C LEU A 20 3.22 -10.58 -12.87
N VAL A 21 3.44 -9.30 -12.55
CA VAL A 21 3.63 -8.21 -13.54
C VAL A 21 4.81 -8.53 -14.47
N GLY A 22 5.92 -8.99 -13.91
CA GLY A 22 7.12 -9.35 -14.68
C GLY A 22 7.01 -10.72 -15.38
N LEU A 23 6.08 -11.56 -14.96
CA LEU A 23 5.88 -12.91 -15.48
C LEU A 23 4.76 -13.01 -16.53
N LEU A 24 3.98 -11.95 -16.75
CA LEU A 24 2.81 -11.96 -17.64
C LEU A 24 3.07 -12.58 -19.02
N PRO A 25 4.16 -12.26 -19.74
CA PRO A 25 4.40 -12.87 -21.05
C PRO A 25 4.61 -14.38 -20.98
N GLN A 26 5.33 -14.87 -19.99
CA GLN A 26 5.60 -16.31 -19.81
C GLN A 26 4.31 -17.05 -19.41
N VAL A 27 3.55 -16.49 -18.47
CA VAL A 27 2.25 -17.03 -18.04
C VAL A 27 1.26 -17.11 -19.21
N ALA A 28 1.23 -16.08 -20.07
CA ALA A 28 0.36 -16.05 -21.24
C ALA A 28 0.69 -17.18 -22.23
N VAL A 29 1.98 -17.37 -22.53
CA VAL A 29 2.45 -18.44 -23.42
C VAL A 29 2.13 -19.82 -22.83
N ASP A 30 2.52 -20.09 -21.59
CA ASP A 30 2.40 -21.41 -20.97
C ASP A 30 0.93 -21.84 -20.75
N LEU A 31 0.03 -20.87 -20.50
CA LEU A 31 -1.39 -21.13 -20.30
C LEU A 31 -2.23 -20.99 -21.58
N GLY A 32 -1.59 -20.68 -22.72
CA GLY A 32 -2.28 -20.55 -24.02
C GLY A 32 -3.29 -19.41 -24.08
N VAL A 33 -3.07 -18.33 -23.33
CA VAL A 33 -3.95 -17.15 -23.29
C VAL A 33 -3.23 -15.91 -23.82
N SER A 34 -3.98 -14.88 -24.20
CA SER A 34 -3.37 -13.61 -24.60
C SER A 34 -2.77 -12.87 -23.39
N VAL A 35 -1.76 -12.03 -23.62
CA VAL A 35 -1.18 -11.18 -22.55
C VAL A 35 -2.24 -10.28 -21.88
N PRO A 36 -3.19 -9.66 -22.61
CA PRO A 36 -4.30 -8.95 -21.98
C PRO A 36 -5.19 -9.83 -21.09
N ALA A 37 -5.43 -11.10 -21.47
CA ALA A 37 -6.18 -12.04 -20.65
C ALA A 37 -5.41 -12.44 -19.38
N ALA A 38 -4.10 -12.69 -19.48
CA ALA A 38 -3.21 -12.88 -18.32
C ALA A 38 -3.22 -11.65 -17.40
N GLY A 39 -3.26 -10.44 -17.97
CA GLY A 39 -3.41 -9.19 -17.23
C GLY A 39 -4.67 -9.13 -16.36
N GLN A 40 -5.76 -9.80 -16.74
CA GLN A 40 -6.98 -9.86 -15.92
C GLN A 40 -6.79 -10.59 -14.58
N LEU A 41 -5.73 -11.41 -14.42
CA LEU A 41 -5.36 -11.97 -13.12
C LEU A 41 -5.00 -10.88 -12.12
N ILE A 42 -4.34 -9.81 -12.58
CA ILE A 42 -3.99 -8.65 -11.75
C ILE A 42 -5.26 -7.86 -11.43
N THR A 43 -6.14 -7.62 -12.42
CA THR A 43 -7.42 -6.95 -12.21
C THR A 43 -8.29 -7.67 -11.17
N ALA A 44 -8.47 -8.98 -11.32
CA ALA A 44 -9.26 -9.78 -10.39
C ALA A 44 -8.66 -9.79 -8.98
N TYR A 45 -7.33 -9.85 -8.88
CA TYR A 45 -6.63 -9.71 -7.61
C TYR A 45 -6.96 -8.37 -6.91
N MET A 46 -6.88 -7.26 -7.65
CA MET A 46 -7.16 -5.93 -7.11
C MET A 46 -8.62 -5.76 -6.67
N ILE A 47 -9.57 -6.36 -7.40
CA ILE A 47 -10.98 -6.38 -7.01
C ILE A 47 -11.15 -7.09 -5.67
N VAL A 48 -10.53 -8.26 -5.49
CA VAL A 48 -10.61 -9.02 -4.23
C VAL A 48 -9.90 -8.28 -3.10
N VAL A 49 -8.76 -7.63 -3.32
CA VAL A 49 -8.12 -6.82 -2.28
C VAL A 49 -9.03 -5.65 -1.87
N THR A 50 -9.64 -4.99 -2.85
CA THR A 50 -10.49 -3.82 -2.62
C THR A 50 -11.78 -4.18 -1.91
N VAL A 51 -12.47 -5.25 -2.30
CA VAL A 51 -13.78 -5.61 -1.72
C VAL A 51 -13.62 -6.56 -0.53
N GLY A 52 -12.63 -7.46 -0.58
CA GLY A 52 -12.43 -8.51 0.41
C GLY A 52 -11.96 -7.98 1.77
N GLY A 53 -11.19 -6.91 1.82
CA GLY A 53 -10.70 -6.34 3.09
C GLY A 53 -11.83 -6.02 4.09
N PRO A 54 -12.78 -5.13 3.77
CA PRO A 54 -13.85 -4.74 4.68
C PRO A 54 -14.76 -5.90 5.05
N VAL A 55 -15.10 -6.76 4.08
CA VAL A 55 -15.95 -7.94 4.30
C VAL A 55 -15.27 -8.90 5.27
N THR A 56 -14.01 -9.26 5.01
CA THR A 56 -13.27 -10.18 5.89
C THR A 56 -12.98 -9.57 7.26
N ALA A 57 -12.73 -8.27 7.35
CA ALA A 57 -12.56 -7.59 8.64
C ALA A 57 -13.82 -7.66 9.51
N LEU A 58 -15.01 -7.55 8.93
CA LEU A 58 -16.28 -7.71 9.65
C LEU A 58 -16.50 -9.16 10.10
N LEU A 59 -16.25 -10.13 9.21
CA LEU A 59 -16.44 -11.55 9.50
C LEU A 59 -15.47 -12.08 10.56
N THR A 60 -14.24 -11.57 10.57
CA THR A 60 -13.15 -12.06 11.43
C THR A 60 -12.92 -11.19 12.68
N ARG A 61 -13.80 -10.21 12.95
CA ARG A 61 -13.64 -9.25 14.06
C ARG A 61 -13.54 -9.89 15.44
N ARG A 62 -14.18 -11.05 15.65
CA ARG A 62 -14.18 -11.81 16.92
C ARG A 62 -12.98 -12.75 17.08
N LEU A 63 -12.24 -12.99 15.99
CA LEU A 63 -11.12 -13.92 16.02
C LEU A 63 -9.90 -13.26 16.67
N PRO A 64 -9.15 -14.00 17.51
CA PRO A 64 -7.90 -13.50 18.06
C PRO A 64 -6.85 -13.24 16.94
N ARG A 65 -6.07 -12.17 17.12
CA ARG A 65 -5.34 -11.54 16.00
C ARG A 65 -4.17 -12.39 15.52
N ARG A 66 -3.52 -13.14 16.40
CA ARG A 66 -2.41 -14.04 16.04
C ARG A 66 -2.89 -15.17 15.13
N GLU A 67 -4.00 -15.82 15.50
CA GLU A 67 -4.59 -16.91 14.75
C GLU A 67 -5.07 -16.44 13.39
N LEU A 68 -5.64 -15.24 13.34
CA LEU A 68 -6.04 -14.62 12.09
C LEU A 68 -4.84 -14.30 11.19
N LEU A 69 -3.75 -13.78 11.76
CA LEU A 69 -2.49 -13.55 11.04
C LEU A 69 -1.84 -14.86 10.56
N ALA A 70 -1.89 -15.92 11.37
CA ALA A 70 -1.40 -17.24 10.96
C ALA A 70 -2.27 -17.81 9.84
N ALA A 71 -3.60 -17.67 9.92
CA ALA A 71 -4.52 -18.13 8.88
C ALA A 71 -4.29 -17.40 7.56
N THR A 72 -4.03 -16.09 7.56
CA THR A 72 -3.70 -15.36 6.32
C THR A 72 -2.37 -15.82 5.73
N MET A 73 -1.34 -16.04 6.55
CA MET A 73 -0.06 -16.54 6.04
C MET A 73 -0.14 -17.98 5.54
N ALA A 74 -0.96 -18.83 6.16
CA ALA A 74 -1.25 -20.18 5.68
C ALA A 74 -1.98 -20.13 4.33
N LEU A 75 -3.02 -19.29 4.22
CA LEU A 75 -3.73 -19.08 2.95
C LEU A 75 -2.78 -18.55 1.86
N ALA A 76 -1.93 -17.56 2.18
CA ALA A 76 -0.94 -17.05 1.24
C ALA A 76 0.04 -18.15 0.75
N THR A 77 0.48 -19.01 1.66
CA THR A 77 1.37 -20.14 1.35
C THR A 77 0.70 -21.15 0.42
N VAL A 78 -0.52 -21.58 0.77
CA VAL A 78 -1.29 -22.55 -0.02
C VAL A 78 -1.64 -21.97 -1.40
N SER A 79 -2.06 -20.71 -1.46
CA SER A 79 -2.37 -20.03 -2.72
C SER A 79 -1.14 -19.83 -3.60
N ALA A 80 0.03 -19.52 -3.03
CA ALA A 80 1.28 -19.45 -3.79
C ALA A 80 1.71 -20.83 -4.30
N ALA A 81 1.60 -21.88 -3.49
CA ALA A 81 1.86 -23.25 -3.91
C ALA A 81 0.91 -23.70 -5.02
N ALA A 82 -0.39 -23.39 -4.89
CA ALA A 82 -1.39 -23.65 -5.93
C ALA A 82 -1.09 -22.88 -7.22
N SER A 83 -0.58 -21.64 -7.13
CA SER A 83 -0.13 -20.87 -8.29
C SER A 83 1.05 -21.55 -9.00
N ALA A 84 2.01 -22.09 -8.23
CA ALA A 84 3.14 -22.85 -8.77
C ALA A 84 2.72 -24.19 -9.42
N MET A 85 1.61 -24.78 -8.99
CA MET A 85 1.08 -26.01 -9.56
C MET A 85 0.05 -25.78 -10.68
N SER A 86 -0.20 -24.52 -11.04
CA SER A 86 -1.28 -24.18 -11.97
C SER A 86 -0.95 -24.56 -13.41
N THR A 87 -1.80 -25.39 -14.00
CA THR A 87 -1.70 -25.83 -15.40
C THR A 87 -2.76 -25.20 -16.31
N SER A 88 -3.63 -24.35 -15.75
CA SER A 88 -4.67 -23.64 -16.50
C SER A 88 -4.89 -22.23 -15.95
N TYR A 89 -5.41 -21.34 -16.80
CA TYR A 89 -5.78 -19.98 -16.42
C TYR A 89 -6.74 -19.94 -15.23
N ALA A 90 -7.77 -20.79 -15.23
CA ALA A 90 -8.76 -20.83 -14.16
C ALA A 90 -8.14 -21.24 -12.82
N MET A 91 -7.25 -22.24 -12.82
CA MET A 91 -6.55 -22.69 -11.61
C MET A 91 -5.66 -21.57 -11.05
N LEU A 92 -4.90 -20.89 -11.92
CA LEU A 92 -4.08 -19.76 -11.51
C LEU A 92 -4.94 -18.62 -10.98
N LEU A 93 -6.04 -18.28 -11.66
CA LEU A 93 -6.99 -17.26 -11.21
C LEU A 93 -7.50 -17.58 -9.80
N SER A 94 -8.01 -18.79 -9.56
CA SER A 94 -8.50 -19.20 -8.24
C SER A 94 -7.43 -19.09 -7.15
N ALA A 95 -6.20 -19.55 -7.45
CA ALA A 95 -5.06 -19.41 -6.55
C ALA A 95 -4.75 -17.94 -6.23
N ARG A 96 -4.76 -17.08 -7.26
CA ARG A 96 -4.58 -15.62 -7.13
C ARG A 96 -5.66 -14.96 -6.29
N LEU A 97 -6.93 -15.36 -6.43
CA LEU A 97 -8.01 -14.81 -5.58
C LEU A 97 -7.80 -15.17 -4.11
N GLY A 98 -7.28 -16.37 -3.80
CA GLY A 98 -6.90 -16.76 -2.45
C GLY A 98 -5.76 -15.91 -1.88
N SER A 99 -4.71 -15.68 -2.68
CA SER A 99 -3.61 -14.77 -2.31
C SER A 99 -4.10 -13.34 -2.07
N ALA A 100 -5.03 -12.84 -2.90
CA ALA A 100 -5.63 -11.50 -2.76
C ALA A 100 -6.37 -11.37 -1.43
N LEU A 101 -7.16 -12.38 -1.08
CA LEU A 101 -7.91 -12.43 0.17
C LEU A 101 -6.96 -12.46 1.38
N ALA A 102 -5.89 -13.27 1.30
CA ALA A 102 -4.86 -13.33 2.33
C ALA A 102 -4.19 -11.97 2.53
N GLN A 103 -3.83 -11.27 1.44
CA GLN A 103 -3.22 -9.95 1.49
C GLN A 103 -4.13 -8.91 2.15
N ALA A 104 -5.38 -8.84 1.71
CA ALA A 104 -6.34 -7.82 2.17
C ALA A 104 -6.49 -7.88 3.70
N LEU A 105 -6.59 -9.09 4.24
CA LEU A 105 -6.74 -9.32 5.67
C LEU A 105 -5.41 -9.19 6.42
N PHE A 106 -4.30 -9.66 5.84
CA PHE A 106 -2.97 -9.57 6.43
C PHE A 106 -2.61 -8.13 6.79
N MET A 107 -2.76 -7.18 5.86
CA MET A 107 -2.30 -5.80 6.08
C MET A 107 -3.05 -5.09 7.20
N ALA A 108 -4.36 -5.34 7.33
CA ALA A 108 -5.16 -4.81 8.43
C ALA A 108 -4.71 -5.39 9.78
N VAL A 109 -4.58 -6.72 9.87
CA VAL A 109 -4.25 -7.42 11.12
C VAL A 109 -2.78 -7.19 11.53
N ALA A 110 -1.85 -7.21 10.59
CA ALA A 110 -0.43 -6.98 10.83
C ALA A 110 -0.19 -5.57 11.41
N SER A 111 -0.86 -4.56 10.88
CA SER A 111 -0.74 -3.19 11.40
C SER A 111 -1.23 -3.08 12.84
N GLN A 112 -2.33 -3.76 13.20
CA GLN A 112 -2.84 -3.80 14.57
C GLN A 112 -1.86 -4.48 15.53
N ILE A 113 -1.34 -5.64 15.15
CA ILE A 113 -0.36 -6.38 15.95
C ILE A 113 0.92 -5.56 16.11
N ALA A 114 1.36 -4.90 15.03
CA ALA A 114 2.54 -4.03 15.07
C ALA A 114 2.39 -2.89 16.08
N MET A 115 1.23 -2.21 16.10
CA MET A 115 0.96 -1.15 17.07
C MET A 115 0.81 -1.66 18.50
N ALA A 116 0.19 -2.82 18.70
CA ALA A 116 0.02 -3.43 20.02
C ALA A 116 1.33 -3.97 20.60
N ALA A 117 2.31 -4.29 19.75
CA ALA A 117 3.62 -4.82 20.15
C ALA A 117 4.64 -3.74 20.56
N VAL A 118 4.28 -2.45 20.48
CA VAL A 118 5.19 -1.33 20.77
C VAL A 118 4.53 -0.25 21.64
N PRO A 119 5.32 0.57 22.35
CA PRO A 119 4.81 1.75 23.02
C PRO A 119 4.12 2.73 22.05
N PRO A 120 3.13 3.52 22.51
CA PRO A 120 2.38 4.46 21.68
C PRO A 120 3.27 5.34 20.80
N GLU A 121 4.39 5.84 21.32
CA GLU A 121 5.29 6.78 20.63
C GLU A 121 5.99 6.14 19.41
N ARG A 122 6.01 4.81 19.33
CA ARG A 122 6.68 4.03 18.28
C ARG A 122 5.70 3.38 17.31
N GLN A 123 4.39 3.60 17.44
CA GLN A 123 3.38 2.95 16.61
C GLN A 123 3.54 3.24 15.12
N THR A 124 3.81 4.50 14.73
CA THR A 124 4.11 4.85 13.33
C THR A 124 5.32 4.08 12.80
N ALA A 125 6.35 3.93 13.63
CA ALA A 125 7.56 3.20 13.27
C ALA A 125 7.30 1.70 13.10
N ALA A 126 6.37 1.13 13.86
CA ALA A 126 5.96 -0.26 13.73
C ALA A 126 5.15 -0.47 12.44
N VAL A 127 4.15 0.39 12.18
CA VAL A 127 3.34 0.35 10.94
C VAL A 127 4.24 0.56 9.72
N ALA A 128 5.12 1.56 9.74
CA ALA A 128 6.08 1.78 8.65
C ALA A 128 6.94 0.54 8.39
N ARG A 129 7.44 -0.16 9.42
CA ARG A 129 8.22 -1.40 9.19
C ARG A 129 7.40 -2.51 8.54
N VAL A 130 6.09 -2.62 8.83
CA VAL A 130 5.19 -3.54 8.10
C VAL A 130 5.15 -3.15 6.62
N PHE A 131 4.81 -1.90 6.30
CA PHE A 131 4.81 -1.39 4.92
C PHE A 131 6.20 -1.42 4.25
N GLY A 132 7.27 -1.50 5.03
CA GLY A 132 8.63 -1.71 4.54
C GLY A 132 8.80 -3.02 3.78
N GLY A 133 8.00 -4.04 4.08
CA GLY A 133 7.96 -5.28 3.28
C GLY A 133 7.48 -5.02 1.85
N PHE A 134 6.48 -4.16 1.65
CA PHE A 134 6.03 -3.73 0.32
C PHE A 134 7.13 -2.96 -0.43
N ALA A 135 7.81 -2.03 0.25
CA ALA A 135 8.92 -1.29 -0.35
C ALA A 135 10.07 -2.21 -0.79
N LEU A 136 10.38 -3.24 0.00
CA LEU A 136 11.38 -4.24 -0.37
C LEU A 136 10.91 -5.13 -1.53
N ALA A 137 9.62 -5.46 -1.60
CA ALA A 137 9.07 -6.29 -2.66
C ALA A 137 9.15 -5.60 -4.04
N THR A 138 8.97 -4.29 -4.11
CA THR A 138 9.10 -3.54 -5.37
C THR A 138 10.55 -3.46 -5.84
N VAL A 139 11.52 -3.32 -4.91
CA VAL A 139 12.95 -3.20 -5.22
C VAL A 139 13.60 -4.55 -5.52
N LEU A 140 13.27 -5.58 -4.72
CA LEU A 140 13.94 -6.87 -4.75
C LEU A 140 13.03 -7.96 -5.30
N GLY A 141 11.79 -8.04 -4.81
CA GLY A 141 10.86 -9.12 -5.15
C GLY A 141 10.56 -9.20 -6.64
N LEU A 142 10.21 -8.07 -7.27
CA LEU A 142 9.86 -8.04 -8.69
C LEU A 142 11.05 -8.38 -9.61
N PRO A 143 12.25 -7.76 -9.47
CA PRO A 143 13.40 -8.13 -10.31
C PRO A 143 13.85 -9.57 -10.09
N LEU A 144 13.99 -10.02 -8.84
CA LEU A 144 14.43 -11.39 -8.56
C LEU A 144 13.42 -12.41 -9.06
N GLY A 145 12.13 -12.16 -8.87
CA GLY A 145 11.09 -13.07 -9.34
C GLY A 145 11.01 -13.14 -10.87
N SER A 146 11.27 -12.04 -11.57
CA SER A 146 11.36 -12.03 -13.03
C SER A 146 12.59 -12.79 -13.53
N LEU A 147 13.75 -12.64 -12.86
CA LEU A 147 14.97 -13.37 -13.18
C LEU A 147 14.81 -14.89 -12.95
N ILE A 148 14.21 -15.28 -11.83
CA ILE A 148 13.89 -16.68 -11.54
C ILE A 148 12.94 -17.24 -12.59
N GLY A 149 11.90 -16.48 -12.96
CA GLY A 149 10.94 -16.90 -13.98
C GLY A 149 11.58 -17.08 -15.35
N ALA A 150 12.45 -16.15 -15.75
CA ALA A 150 13.19 -16.26 -17.00
C ALA A 150 14.16 -17.45 -17.04
N ALA A 151 14.80 -17.79 -15.91
CA ALA A 151 15.79 -18.86 -15.84
C ALA A 151 15.19 -20.26 -15.64
N TYR A 152 14.12 -20.37 -14.85
CA TYR A 152 13.58 -21.65 -14.38
C TYR A 152 12.08 -21.83 -14.64
N GLY A 153 11.43 -20.85 -15.27
CA GLY A 153 9.99 -20.82 -15.49
C GLY A 153 9.23 -20.09 -14.38
N TRP A 154 8.16 -19.40 -14.75
CA TRP A 154 7.30 -18.65 -13.82
C TRP A 154 6.73 -19.48 -12.65
N PRO A 155 6.46 -20.80 -12.75
CA PRO A 155 5.97 -21.58 -11.62
C PRO A 155 6.98 -21.64 -10.46
N VAL A 156 8.29 -21.70 -10.77
CA VAL A 156 9.36 -21.74 -9.77
C VAL A 156 9.40 -20.45 -8.96
N THR A 157 9.09 -19.32 -9.57
CA THR A 157 8.95 -18.05 -8.84
C THR A 157 7.86 -18.13 -7.78
N PHE A 158 6.72 -18.80 -8.07
CA PHE A 158 5.67 -19.00 -7.07
C PHE A 158 6.05 -20.03 -5.99
N VAL A 159 6.93 -21.00 -6.28
CA VAL A 159 7.51 -21.88 -5.25
C VAL A 159 8.32 -21.06 -4.25
N VAL A 160 9.15 -20.13 -4.72
CA VAL A 160 9.94 -19.23 -3.86
C VAL A 160 9.01 -18.35 -3.01
N VAL A 161 7.97 -17.78 -3.61
CA VAL A 161 6.95 -17.00 -2.89
C VAL A 161 6.25 -17.84 -1.82
N ALA A 162 5.89 -19.10 -2.13
CA ALA A 162 5.29 -20.02 -1.16
C ALA A 162 6.25 -20.30 0.01
N GLY A 163 7.54 -20.51 -0.27
CA GLY A 163 8.57 -20.65 0.75
C GLY A 163 8.70 -19.42 1.65
N LEU A 164 8.72 -18.22 1.07
CA LEU A 164 8.74 -16.96 1.82
C LEU A 164 7.50 -16.81 2.72
N ALA A 165 6.31 -17.15 2.20
CA ALA A 165 5.07 -17.12 2.97
C ALA A 165 5.09 -18.15 4.11
N ALA A 166 5.63 -19.35 3.87
CA ALA A 166 5.77 -20.41 4.88
C ALA A 166 6.75 -20.00 6.00
N VAL A 167 7.88 -19.37 5.65
CA VAL A 167 8.81 -18.81 6.63
C VAL A 167 8.14 -17.72 7.47
N GLY A 168 7.34 -16.86 6.83
CA GLY A 168 6.52 -15.87 7.53
C GLY A 168 5.51 -16.51 8.48
N LEU A 169 4.79 -17.54 8.03
CA LEU A 169 3.85 -18.32 8.84
C LEU A 169 4.54 -18.91 10.08
N LEU A 170 5.69 -19.57 9.89
CA LEU A 170 6.47 -20.12 11.00
C LEU A 170 6.87 -19.02 11.98
N GLY A 171 7.35 -17.88 11.47
CA GLY A 171 7.68 -16.72 12.29
C GLY A 171 6.49 -16.21 13.12
N VAL A 172 5.29 -16.17 12.53
CA VAL A 172 4.06 -15.76 13.23
C VAL A 172 3.71 -16.76 14.34
N VAL A 173 3.79 -18.07 14.05
CA VAL A 173 3.49 -19.11 15.04
C VAL A 173 4.50 -19.09 16.19
N VAL A 174 5.78 -18.87 15.92
CA VAL A 174 6.84 -18.93 16.94
C VAL A 174 6.94 -17.63 17.76
N PHE A 175 6.88 -16.46 17.12
CA PHE A 175 7.26 -15.20 17.76
C PHE A 175 6.11 -14.23 18.05
N CYS A 176 4.95 -14.36 17.40
CA CYS A 176 3.84 -13.44 17.64
C CYS A 176 3.04 -13.86 18.88
N PRO A 177 2.79 -12.94 19.84
CA PRO A 177 2.01 -13.24 21.03
C PRO A 177 0.53 -13.39 20.68
N ARG A 178 -0.20 -14.17 21.47
CA ARG A 178 -1.64 -14.27 21.35
C ARG A 178 -2.28 -12.98 21.87
N ILE A 179 -2.81 -12.17 20.96
CA ILE A 179 -3.55 -10.95 21.31
C ILE A 179 -5.03 -11.30 21.28
N VAL A 180 -5.64 -11.35 22.48
CA VAL A 180 -7.09 -11.55 22.63
C VAL A 180 -7.79 -10.39 21.92
N ALA A 181 -8.79 -10.72 21.10
CA ALA A 181 -9.61 -9.68 20.51
C ALA A 181 -10.31 -8.92 21.65
N VAL A 182 -10.02 -7.62 21.78
CA VAL A 182 -10.85 -6.72 22.60
C VAL A 182 -12.30 -6.94 22.17
N PRO A 183 -13.27 -7.07 23.11
CA PRO A 183 -14.67 -7.34 22.78
C PRO A 183 -15.08 -6.47 21.59
N PRO A 184 -15.43 -7.07 20.44
CA PRO A 184 -15.65 -6.28 19.26
C PRO A 184 -16.81 -5.35 19.53
N ALA A 185 -16.63 -4.07 19.20
CA ALA A 185 -17.72 -3.12 19.18
C ALA A 185 -18.89 -3.72 18.37
N GLY A 186 -20.14 -3.31 18.64
CA GLY A 186 -21.27 -3.77 17.85
C GLY A 186 -20.98 -3.60 16.35
N ILE A 187 -21.57 -4.43 15.47
CA ILE A 187 -21.41 -4.22 14.02
C ILE A 187 -21.82 -2.79 13.68
N ARG A 188 -22.91 -2.33 14.31
CA ARG A 188 -23.41 -0.98 14.23
C ARG A 188 -22.39 0.07 14.64
N ASP A 189 -21.62 -0.15 15.71
CA ASP A 189 -20.61 0.80 16.18
C ASP A 189 -19.40 0.84 15.25
N SER A 190 -18.97 -0.34 14.76
CA SER A 190 -17.85 -0.45 13.82
C SER A 190 -18.18 0.22 12.49
N VAL A 191 -19.37 -0.05 11.95
CA VAL A 191 -19.87 0.58 10.72
C VAL A 191 -20.16 2.06 10.95
N GLY A 192 -20.71 2.43 12.11
CA GLY A 192 -20.93 3.83 12.50
C GLY A 192 -19.63 4.63 12.64
N ALA A 193 -18.50 3.98 12.92
CA ALA A 193 -17.21 4.66 12.90
C ALA A 193 -16.82 5.17 11.50
N LEU A 194 -17.27 4.50 10.43
CA LEU A 194 -17.00 4.91 9.04
C LEU A 194 -17.70 6.21 8.66
N THR A 195 -18.81 6.56 9.32
CA THR A 195 -19.54 7.80 9.05
C THR A 195 -19.01 8.99 9.85
N ARG A 196 -18.04 8.78 10.75
CA ARG A 196 -17.42 9.87 11.52
C ARG A 196 -16.66 10.81 10.57
N PRO A 197 -16.88 12.14 10.65
CA PRO A 197 -16.25 13.10 9.74
C PRO A 197 -14.72 13.01 9.69
N ALA A 198 -14.06 12.75 10.83
CA ALA A 198 -12.61 12.57 10.89
C ALA A 198 -12.13 11.34 10.08
N ILE A 199 -12.89 10.24 10.13
CA ILE A 199 -12.56 9.02 9.39
C ILE A 199 -12.78 9.23 7.90
N LEU A 200 -13.92 9.82 7.50
CA LEU A 200 -14.18 10.18 6.10
C LEU A 200 -13.11 11.13 5.55
N ALA A 201 -12.66 12.11 6.35
CA ALA A 201 -11.60 13.02 5.95
C ALA A 201 -10.26 12.29 5.76
N GLY A 202 -9.88 11.38 6.67
CA GLY A 202 -8.66 10.57 6.52
C GLY A 202 -8.72 9.61 5.33
N LEU A 203 -9.86 8.96 5.09
CA LEU A 203 -10.07 8.12 3.91
C LEU A 203 -10.02 8.96 2.62
N GLY A 204 -10.58 10.16 2.63
CA GLY A 204 -10.47 11.12 1.53
C GLY A 204 -9.01 11.54 1.26
N VAL A 205 -8.22 11.76 2.31
CA VAL A 205 -6.77 12.00 2.19
C VAL A 205 -6.07 10.83 1.51
N THR A 206 -6.35 9.58 1.92
CA THR A 206 -5.80 8.39 1.26
C THR A 206 -6.19 8.34 -0.20
N LEU A 207 -7.49 8.45 -0.50
CA LEU A 207 -8.04 8.35 -1.85
C LEU A 207 -7.37 9.35 -2.80
N LEU A 208 -7.37 10.63 -2.44
CA LEU A 208 -6.86 11.70 -3.27
C LEU A 208 -5.33 11.67 -3.40
N THR A 209 -4.62 11.41 -2.30
CA THR A 209 -3.16 11.37 -2.33
C THR A 209 -2.67 10.22 -3.22
N LEU A 210 -3.25 9.03 -3.05
CA LEU A 210 -2.87 7.86 -3.83
C LEU A 210 -3.37 7.92 -5.27
N THR A 211 -4.50 8.57 -5.55
CA THR A 211 -4.98 8.77 -6.93
C THR A 211 -3.95 9.58 -7.72
N GLY A 212 -3.50 10.71 -7.18
CA GLY A 212 -2.49 11.53 -7.85
C GLY A 212 -1.13 10.80 -7.99
N PHE A 213 -0.68 10.14 -6.92
CA PHE A 213 0.54 9.34 -6.98
C PHE A 213 0.47 8.23 -8.05
N VAL A 214 -0.60 7.42 -8.05
CA VAL A 214 -0.73 6.30 -8.98
C VAL A 214 -0.89 6.79 -10.41
N ALA A 215 -1.54 7.93 -10.64
CA ALA A 215 -1.60 8.53 -11.97
C ALA A 215 -0.20 8.78 -12.55
N ALA A 216 0.69 9.42 -11.80
CA ALA A 216 2.06 9.66 -12.27
C ALA A 216 2.89 8.37 -12.38
N PHE A 217 2.74 7.44 -11.43
CA PHE A 217 3.51 6.20 -11.42
C PHE A 217 3.12 5.23 -12.56
N THR A 218 1.82 5.08 -12.84
CA THR A 218 1.30 4.15 -13.86
C THR A 218 1.90 4.42 -15.24
N TYR A 219 2.15 5.69 -15.56
CA TYR A 219 2.66 6.12 -16.86
C TYR A 219 4.15 6.53 -16.81
N VAL A 220 4.89 6.16 -15.76
CA VAL A 220 6.28 6.59 -15.60
C VAL A 220 7.19 6.08 -16.72
N ALA A 221 7.05 4.82 -17.12
CA ALA A 221 7.83 4.24 -18.20
C ALA A 221 7.58 4.95 -19.56
N PRO A 222 6.33 5.14 -20.01
CA PRO A 222 6.08 5.92 -21.21
C PRO A 222 6.54 7.37 -21.08
N MET A 223 6.35 8.05 -19.93
CA MET A 223 6.85 9.42 -19.72
C MET A 223 8.37 9.52 -19.89
N LEU A 224 9.14 8.63 -19.27
CA LEU A 224 10.61 8.61 -19.39
C LEU A 224 11.08 8.30 -20.82
N ARG A 225 10.34 7.48 -21.56
CA ARG A 225 10.71 7.14 -22.94
C ARG A 225 10.36 8.24 -23.93
N THR A 226 9.19 8.85 -23.81
CA THR A 226 8.69 9.81 -24.80
C THR A 226 9.09 11.25 -24.51
N VAL A 227 9.22 11.63 -23.24
CA VAL A 227 9.58 13.00 -22.83
C VAL A 227 11.10 13.13 -22.64
N THR A 228 11.71 12.18 -21.91
CA THR A 228 13.16 12.22 -21.62
C THR A 228 14.00 11.53 -22.71
N GLY A 229 13.40 10.63 -23.51
CA GLY A 229 14.13 9.85 -24.51
C GLY A 229 14.97 8.70 -23.93
N LEU A 230 14.68 8.24 -22.71
CA LEU A 230 15.47 7.19 -22.06
C LEU A 230 15.33 5.83 -22.75
N SER A 231 16.45 5.12 -22.85
CA SER A 231 16.46 3.71 -23.27
C SER A 231 15.78 2.82 -22.22
N PRO A 232 15.31 1.62 -22.59
CA PRO A 232 14.68 0.68 -21.64
C PRO A 232 15.53 0.40 -20.40
N GLY A 233 16.86 0.28 -20.55
CA GLY A 233 17.77 0.07 -19.42
C GLY A 233 17.78 1.23 -18.43
N TRP A 234 17.77 2.48 -18.90
CA TRP A 234 17.70 3.66 -18.04
C TRP A 234 16.34 3.81 -17.35
N VAL A 235 15.26 3.36 -17.98
CA VAL A 235 13.94 3.26 -17.31
C VAL A 235 14.02 2.28 -16.14
N SER A 236 14.66 1.12 -16.31
CA SER A 236 14.88 0.16 -15.22
C SER A 236 15.69 0.78 -14.08
N VAL A 237 16.76 1.54 -14.38
CA VAL A 237 17.53 2.28 -13.37
C VAL A 237 16.65 3.28 -12.61
N GLY A 238 15.77 4.00 -13.32
CA GLY A 238 14.79 4.88 -12.70
C GLY A 238 13.83 4.17 -11.76
N LEU A 239 13.32 3.00 -12.14
CA LEU A 239 12.44 2.18 -11.30
C LEU A 239 13.15 1.63 -10.06
N VAL A 240 14.44 1.30 -10.17
CA VAL A 240 15.27 0.96 -9.00
C VAL A 240 15.40 2.19 -8.09
N GLY A 241 15.67 3.37 -8.65
CA GLY A 241 15.71 4.64 -7.91
C GLY A 241 14.40 4.96 -7.20
N TYR A 242 13.26 4.76 -7.87
CA TYR A 242 11.92 4.82 -7.27
C TYR A 242 11.80 3.89 -6.07
N GLY A 243 12.15 2.62 -6.24
CA GLY A 243 12.04 1.63 -5.19
C GLY A 243 12.93 1.97 -3.98
N LEU A 244 14.18 2.41 -4.20
CA LEU A 244 15.04 2.93 -3.13
C LEU A 244 14.41 4.15 -2.43
N GLY A 245 13.79 5.03 -3.22
CA GLY A 245 12.96 6.11 -2.71
C GLY A 245 11.87 5.61 -1.76
N THR A 246 11.13 4.57 -2.13
CA THR A 246 10.07 4.00 -1.26
C THR A 246 10.61 3.52 0.08
N ILE A 247 11.80 2.90 0.10
CA ILE A 247 12.47 2.49 1.34
C ILE A 247 12.79 3.71 2.20
N VAL A 248 13.40 4.76 1.62
CA VAL A 248 13.75 5.99 2.34
C VAL A 248 12.50 6.67 2.90
N GLY A 249 11.46 6.83 2.09
CA GLY A 249 10.18 7.42 2.48
C GLY A 249 9.55 6.70 3.67
N ASN A 250 9.52 5.37 3.59
CA ASN A 250 8.99 4.52 4.65
C ASN A 250 9.81 4.62 5.95
N LEU A 251 11.14 4.67 5.86
CA LEU A 251 12.01 4.92 7.01
C LEU A 251 11.80 6.31 7.62
N LEU A 252 11.55 7.33 6.80
CA LEU A 252 11.24 8.69 7.26
C LEU A 252 9.88 8.73 7.97
N ALA A 253 8.87 8.03 7.46
CA ALA A 253 7.58 7.92 8.14
C ALA A 253 7.72 7.34 9.54
N GLY A 254 8.53 6.30 9.69
CA GLY A 254 8.77 5.68 11.00
C GLY A 254 9.44 6.58 12.03
N ARG A 255 10.00 7.73 11.63
CA ARG A 255 10.56 8.75 12.54
C ARG A 255 9.51 9.75 13.02
N VAL A 256 8.32 9.76 12.43
CA VAL A 256 7.22 10.65 12.83
C VAL A 256 6.44 9.99 13.97
N ARG A 257 6.47 10.60 15.15
CA ARG A 257 5.65 10.14 16.28
C ARG A 257 4.16 10.31 16.00
N PRO A 258 3.26 9.45 16.53
CA PRO A 258 1.83 9.55 16.28
C PRO A 258 1.20 10.91 16.61
N ASP A 259 1.61 11.52 17.73
CA ASP A 259 1.15 12.85 18.18
C ASP A 259 1.51 13.98 17.20
N ALA A 260 2.56 13.79 16.40
CA ALA A 260 3.01 14.75 15.42
C ALA A 260 2.40 14.54 14.03
N ILE A 261 1.71 13.42 13.77
CA ILE A 261 1.19 13.08 12.43
C ILE A 261 0.23 14.17 11.95
N THR A 262 -0.75 14.54 12.77
CA THR A 262 -1.74 15.57 12.43
C THR A 262 -1.10 16.88 11.97
N ARG A 263 0.04 17.26 12.56
CA ARG A 263 0.80 18.46 12.18
C ARG A 263 1.69 18.26 10.96
N ARG A 264 2.30 17.08 10.79
CA ARG A 264 3.30 16.82 9.75
C ARG A 264 2.73 16.30 8.43
N LEU A 265 1.59 15.63 8.48
CA LEU A 265 0.93 15.00 7.34
C LEU A 265 0.66 15.99 6.19
N PRO A 266 0.17 17.23 6.42
CA PRO A 266 -0.05 18.17 5.33
C PRO A 266 1.22 18.55 4.58
N TYR A 267 2.36 18.65 5.27
CA TYR A 267 3.65 18.96 4.64
C TYR A 267 4.16 17.79 3.79
N ALA A 268 3.96 16.54 4.24
CA ALA A 268 4.33 15.36 3.47
C ALA A 268 3.50 15.26 2.17
N ILE A 269 2.19 15.48 2.26
CA ILE A 269 1.29 15.48 1.10
C ILE A 269 1.59 16.68 0.17
N GLY A 270 1.84 17.86 0.75
CA GLY A 270 2.23 19.04 -0.02
C GLY A 270 3.55 18.86 -0.77
N ALA A 271 4.53 18.18 -0.17
CA ALA A 271 5.78 17.84 -0.86
C ALA A 271 5.54 16.91 -2.06
N LEU A 272 4.66 15.91 -1.93
CA LEU A 272 4.23 15.07 -3.06
C LEU A 272 3.56 15.91 -4.16
N ALA A 273 2.66 16.83 -3.81
CA ALA A 273 2.02 17.72 -4.78
C ALA A 273 3.06 18.57 -5.53
N LEU A 274 4.07 19.11 -4.83
CA LEU A 274 5.15 19.88 -5.45
C LEU A 274 6.00 19.02 -6.40
N ILE A 275 6.33 17.79 -6.03
CA ILE A 275 7.05 16.85 -6.89
C ILE A 275 6.26 16.59 -8.18
N LEU A 276 4.94 16.38 -8.07
CA LEU A 276 4.05 16.17 -9.22
C LEU A 276 3.94 17.41 -10.12
N LEU A 277 3.82 18.61 -9.53
CA LEU A 277 3.81 19.88 -10.27
C LEU A 277 5.15 20.16 -10.97
N ALA A 278 6.25 19.71 -10.39
CA ALA A 278 7.59 19.89 -10.94
C ALA A 278 7.92 18.92 -12.08
N GLN A 279 7.14 17.85 -12.31
CA GLN A 279 7.45 16.85 -13.34
C GLN A 279 7.70 17.42 -14.75
N PRO A 280 6.95 18.41 -15.27
CA PRO A 280 7.24 19.00 -16.58
C PRO A 280 8.63 19.63 -16.68
N LEU A 281 9.21 20.06 -15.55
CA LEU A 281 10.56 20.63 -15.47
C LEU A 281 11.62 19.55 -15.28
N LEU A 282 11.30 18.48 -14.56
CA LEU A 282 12.22 17.39 -14.24
C LEU A 282 12.40 16.41 -15.40
N LEU A 283 11.31 16.06 -16.10
CA LEU A 283 11.28 15.03 -17.14
C LEU A 283 12.15 15.31 -18.38
N PRO A 284 12.35 16.54 -18.86
CA PRO A 284 13.16 16.77 -20.06
C PRO A 284 14.65 16.40 -19.91
N THR A 285 15.15 16.25 -18.67
CA THR A 285 16.57 16.00 -18.40
C THR A 285 16.75 14.72 -17.59
N THR A 286 17.71 13.88 -17.99
CA THR A 286 17.87 12.52 -17.44
C THR A 286 18.07 12.51 -15.92
N ALA A 287 19.05 13.26 -15.41
CA ALA A 287 19.36 13.22 -13.97
C ALA A 287 18.20 13.77 -13.11
N PRO A 288 17.58 14.93 -13.42
CA PRO A 288 16.38 15.39 -12.71
C PRO A 288 15.17 14.47 -12.84
N ALA A 289 14.96 13.79 -13.98
CA ALA A 289 13.90 12.81 -14.15
C ALA A 289 14.07 11.60 -13.21
N LEU A 290 15.28 11.06 -13.13
CA LEU A 290 15.61 9.95 -12.23
C LEU A 290 15.51 10.36 -10.75
N ALA A 291 15.99 11.56 -10.41
CA ALA A 291 15.86 12.11 -9.05
C ALA A 291 14.39 12.36 -8.67
N GLY A 292 13.60 12.92 -9.59
CA GLY A 292 12.17 13.15 -9.42
C GLY A 292 11.41 11.85 -9.17
N LEU A 293 11.80 10.76 -9.84
CA LEU A 293 11.22 9.44 -9.65
C LEU A 293 11.58 8.83 -8.29
N ALA A 294 12.83 8.96 -7.83
CA ALA A 294 13.21 8.57 -6.47
C ALA A 294 12.44 9.38 -5.40
N LEU A 295 12.30 10.69 -5.61
CA LEU A 295 11.52 11.57 -4.73
C LEU A 295 10.04 11.22 -4.73
N LEU A 296 9.46 10.87 -5.88
CA LEU A 296 8.08 10.40 -5.99
C LEU A 296 7.84 9.15 -5.13
N GLY A 297 8.75 8.16 -5.22
CA GLY A 297 8.69 6.96 -4.38
C GLY A 297 8.81 7.27 -2.89
N ALA A 298 9.75 8.15 -2.52
CA ALA A 298 9.94 8.56 -1.14
C ALA A 298 8.72 9.30 -0.56
N ALA A 299 8.12 10.21 -1.32
CA ALA A 299 6.96 10.97 -0.88
C ALA A 299 5.72 10.07 -0.70
N ALA A 300 5.48 9.13 -1.62
CA ALA A 300 4.35 8.20 -1.53
C ALA A 300 4.44 7.30 -0.29
N PHE A 301 5.59 6.66 -0.07
CA PHE A 301 5.80 5.76 1.07
C PHE A 301 6.07 6.48 2.40
N LEU A 302 6.26 7.80 2.37
CA LEU A 302 6.16 8.63 3.56
C LEU A 302 4.70 8.79 4.01
N VAL A 303 3.78 9.05 3.08
CA VAL A 303 2.37 9.36 3.43
C VAL A 303 1.59 8.15 3.89
N VAL A 304 1.71 7.00 3.21
CA VAL A 304 0.89 5.79 3.46
C VAL A 304 0.88 5.35 4.93
N PRO A 305 2.04 5.06 5.57
CA PRO A 305 2.06 4.65 6.98
C PRO A 305 1.59 5.75 7.95
N LEU A 306 1.76 7.03 7.61
CA LEU A 306 1.27 8.14 8.44
C LEU A 306 -0.26 8.18 8.47
N VAL A 307 -0.91 8.10 7.30
CA VAL A 307 -2.37 8.11 7.22
C VAL A 307 -2.96 6.85 7.86
N GLN A 308 -2.34 5.68 7.63
CA GLN A 308 -2.76 4.42 8.25
C GLN A 308 -2.70 4.51 9.78
N THR A 309 -1.57 4.97 10.33
CA THR A 309 -1.39 5.11 11.78
C THR A 309 -2.36 6.13 12.37
N TRP A 310 -2.55 7.27 11.69
CA TRP A 310 -3.49 8.31 12.11
C TRP A 310 -4.91 7.77 12.18
N LEU A 311 -5.43 7.17 11.10
CA LEU A 311 -6.78 6.60 11.05
C LEU A 311 -7.04 5.59 12.16
N MET A 312 -6.05 4.73 12.44
CA MET A 312 -6.15 3.74 13.51
C MET A 312 -6.22 4.38 14.91
N GLY A 313 -5.58 5.53 15.11
CA GLY A 313 -5.63 6.29 16.35
C GLY A 313 -6.93 7.08 16.56
N GLN A 314 -7.77 7.23 15.52
CA GLN A 314 -9.04 7.97 15.61
C GLN A 314 -10.23 7.11 16.07
N VAL A 315 -10.03 5.81 16.28
CA VAL A 315 -11.09 4.87 16.65
C VAL A 315 -10.65 3.93 17.78
N ASP A 316 -11.64 3.44 18.51
CA ASP A 316 -11.43 2.43 19.53
C ASP A 316 -10.98 1.10 18.92
N ALA A 317 -10.30 0.28 19.72
CA ALA A 317 -9.73 -1.01 19.31
C ALA A 317 -10.72 -1.95 18.59
N GLY A 318 -12.01 -1.84 18.92
CA GLY A 318 -13.09 -2.62 18.29
C GLY A 318 -13.36 -2.27 16.83
N ALA A 319 -13.11 -1.03 16.41
CA ALA A 319 -13.34 -0.56 15.03
C ALA A 319 -12.04 -0.44 14.21
N THR A 320 -10.87 -0.41 14.86
CA THR A 320 -9.55 -0.27 14.21
C THR A 320 -9.35 -1.23 13.03
N GLY A 321 -9.82 -2.46 13.14
CA GLY A 321 -9.60 -3.49 12.11
C GLY A 321 -10.38 -3.20 10.83
N LEU A 322 -11.64 -2.77 10.98
CA LEU A 322 -12.47 -2.36 9.86
C LEU A 322 -11.93 -1.09 9.20
N ILE A 323 -11.55 -0.08 9.98
CA ILE A 323 -10.99 1.17 9.44
C ILE A 323 -9.69 0.91 8.67
N ALA A 324 -8.81 0.08 9.22
CA ALA A 324 -7.57 -0.32 8.55
C ALA A 324 -7.83 -1.01 7.21
N ALA A 325 -8.78 -1.95 7.19
CA ALA A 325 -9.16 -2.69 5.99
C ALA A 325 -9.82 -1.78 4.94
N VAL A 326 -10.73 -0.90 5.35
CA VAL A 326 -11.35 0.09 4.46
C VAL A 326 -10.31 1.05 3.89
N ASN A 327 -9.31 1.46 4.66
CA ASN A 327 -8.26 2.32 4.12
C ASN A 327 -7.43 1.62 3.03
N ILE A 328 -7.16 0.31 3.19
CA ILE A 328 -6.49 -0.50 2.15
C ILE A 328 -7.37 -0.61 0.91
N SER A 329 -8.68 -0.80 1.06
CA SER A 329 -9.63 -0.76 -0.06
C SER A 329 -9.65 0.57 -0.78
N VAL A 330 -9.65 1.66 -0.03
CA VAL A 330 -9.58 3.01 -0.58
C VAL A 330 -8.27 3.23 -1.35
N ALA A 331 -7.15 2.69 -0.86
CA ALA A 331 -5.88 2.71 -1.59
C ALA A 331 -5.96 1.91 -2.91
N GLY A 332 -6.63 0.76 -2.92
CA GLY A 332 -6.91 -0.01 -4.15
C GLY A 332 -7.77 0.77 -5.16
N ALA A 333 -8.87 1.39 -4.69
CA ALA A 333 -9.73 2.23 -5.52
C ALA A 333 -8.98 3.46 -6.09
N ALA A 334 -8.12 4.07 -5.28
CA ALA A 334 -7.24 5.15 -5.73
C ALA A 334 -6.31 4.71 -6.86
N GLY A 335 -5.87 3.44 -6.85
CA GLY A 335 -5.08 2.88 -7.93
C GLY A 335 -5.82 2.90 -9.28
N ALA A 336 -7.08 2.46 -9.29
CA ALA A 336 -7.92 2.49 -10.49
C ALA A 336 -8.22 3.92 -10.96
N LEU A 337 -8.58 4.81 -10.03
CA LEU A 337 -8.85 6.22 -10.34
C LEU A 337 -7.60 6.94 -10.86
N GLY A 338 -6.42 6.64 -10.30
CA GLY A 338 -5.16 7.23 -10.75
C GLY A 338 -4.79 6.79 -12.17
N ALA A 339 -4.89 5.49 -12.46
CA ALA A 339 -4.67 4.96 -13.80
C ALA A 339 -5.64 5.58 -14.82
N ALA A 340 -6.92 5.72 -14.47
CA ALA A 340 -7.93 6.36 -15.30
C ALA A 340 -7.67 7.87 -15.50
N LEU A 341 -7.21 8.58 -14.46
CA LEU A 341 -6.84 9.99 -14.54
C LEU A 341 -5.69 10.20 -15.54
N GLY A 342 -4.60 9.44 -15.41
CA GLY A 342 -3.49 9.54 -16.35
C GLY A 342 -3.87 9.14 -17.78
N GLY A 343 -4.73 8.12 -17.93
CA GLY A 343 -5.24 7.69 -19.22
C GLY A 343 -6.10 8.75 -19.90
N THR A 344 -6.98 9.42 -19.14
CA THR A 344 -7.81 10.53 -19.63
C THR A 344 -6.95 11.71 -20.09
N VAL A 345 -5.89 12.07 -19.35
CA VAL A 345 -4.95 13.13 -19.76
C VAL A 345 -4.35 12.84 -21.13
N LEU A 346 -3.93 11.60 -21.37
CA LEU A 346 -3.40 11.18 -22.67
C LEU A 346 -4.48 11.16 -23.76
N ALA A 347 -5.69 10.70 -23.43
CA ALA A 347 -6.80 10.58 -24.38
C ALA A 347 -7.30 11.93 -24.92
N ILE A 348 -7.30 12.97 -24.09
CA ILE A 348 -7.70 14.34 -24.51
C ILE A 348 -6.57 15.09 -25.23
N GLY A 349 -5.45 14.41 -25.54
CA GLY A 349 -4.37 14.94 -26.37
C GLY A 349 -3.30 15.72 -25.60
N PHE A 350 -3.35 15.78 -24.26
CA PHE A 350 -2.21 16.31 -23.51
C PHE A 350 -1.04 15.34 -23.56
N GLY A 351 0.18 15.88 -23.68
CA GLY A 351 1.39 15.07 -23.61
C GLY A 351 1.59 14.42 -22.24
N PRO A 352 2.36 13.31 -22.15
CA PRO A 352 2.58 12.57 -20.90
C PRO A 352 3.10 13.43 -19.74
N ALA A 353 3.85 14.50 -20.02
CA ALA A 353 4.35 15.44 -19.01
C ALA A 353 3.23 16.13 -18.19
N TRP A 354 2.00 16.21 -18.70
CA TRP A 354 0.87 16.83 -18.01
C TRP A 354 0.19 15.93 -16.98
N ILE A 355 0.50 14.63 -16.95
CA ILE A 355 -0.09 13.71 -15.98
C ILE A 355 0.26 14.15 -14.55
N GLY A 356 1.52 14.55 -14.29
CA GLY A 356 1.96 15.06 -13.00
C GLY A 356 1.18 16.28 -12.52
N PRO A 357 1.14 17.39 -13.27
CA PRO A 357 0.36 18.58 -12.91
C PRO A 357 -1.13 18.31 -12.68
N VAL A 358 -1.78 17.51 -13.52
CA VAL A 358 -3.21 17.17 -13.34
C VAL A 358 -3.40 16.30 -12.08
N ALA A 359 -2.52 15.32 -11.87
CA ALA A 359 -2.51 14.49 -10.67
C ALA A 359 -2.28 15.32 -9.39
N ALA A 360 -1.48 16.38 -9.47
CA ALA A 360 -1.21 17.26 -8.34
C ALA A 360 -2.47 17.96 -7.83
N VAL A 361 -3.47 18.23 -8.68
CA VAL A 361 -4.77 18.81 -8.24
C VAL A 361 -5.46 17.91 -7.21
N SER A 362 -5.43 16.58 -7.43
CA SER A 362 -5.95 15.60 -6.47
C SER A 362 -5.19 15.66 -5.14
N VAL A 363 -3.86 15.66 -5.20
CA VAL A 363 -2.99 15.71 -4.01
C VAL A 363 -3.09 17.06 -3.26
N LEU A 364 -3.32 18.17 -3.95
CA LEU A 364 -3.61 19.47 -3.34
C LEU A 364 -4.94 19.43 -2.59
N GLY A 365 -5.97 18.78 -3.14
CA GLY A 365 -7.22 18.50 -2.43
C GLY A 365 -6.97 17.71 -1.13
N ALA A 366 -6.15 16.66 -1.18
CA ALA A 366 -5.73 15.93 0.03
C ALA A 366 -5.00 16.82 1.04
N THR A 367 -4.15 17.73 0.56
CA THR A 367 -3.41 18.70 1.39
C THR A 367 -4.39 19.64 2.10
N ILE A 368 -5.40 20.15 1.41
CA ILE A 368 -6.44 21.00 2.00
C ILE A 368 -7.19 20.25 3.11
N ILE A 369 -7.62 19.01 2.85
CA ILE A 369 -8.30 18.19 3.87
C ILE A 369 -7.39 17.95 5.08
N ALA A 370 -6.13 17.56 4.85
CA ALA A 370 -5.17 17.31 5.91
C ALA A 370 -4.89 18.57 6.75
N THR A 371 -4.77 19.75 6.12
CA THR A 371 -4.62 21.02 6.85
C THR A 371 -5.87 21.38 7.65
N GLY A 372 -7.06 21.08 7.13
CA GLY A 372 -8.33 21.21 7.86
C GLY A 372 -8.36 20.36 9.13
N ILE A 373 -7.96 19.09 9.02
CA ILE A 373 -7.81 18.17 10.16
C ILE A 373 -6.80 18.73 11.18
N ALA A 374 -5.67 19.25 10.71
CA ALA A 374 -4.63 19.82 11.57
C ALA A 374 -5.13 21.03 12.37
N ARG A 375 -5.93 21.89 11.73
CA ARG A 375 -6.50 23.10 12.35
C ARG A 375 -7.59 22.78 13.36
N SER A 376 -8.46 21.81 13.08
CA SER A 376 -9.54 21.41 14.00
C SER A 376 -9.03 20.66 15.24
N SER A 377 -7.86 20.04 15.15
CA SER A 377 -7.23 19.31 16.25
C SER A 377 -6.37 20.19 17.17
N SER A 378 -6.13 21.46 16.81
CA SER A 378 -5.38 22.38 17.67
C SER A 378 -6.22 22.68 18.93
N PRO A 379 -5.66 22.55 20.15
CA PRO A 379 -6.43 22.80 21.37
C PRO A 379 -6.99 24.22 21.28
N SER A 380 -8.32 24.34 21.32
CA SER A 380 -8.98 25.62 21.59
C SER A 380 -8.26 26.23 22.79
N LYS A 381 -7.86 27.50 22.70
CA LYS A 381 -7.44 28.28 23.86
C LYS A 381 -8.57 28.24 24.90
N ARG A 382 -8.63 27.21 25.73
CA ARG A 382 -9.44 27.22 26.95
C ARG A 382 -8.71 28.18 27.87
N SER A 383 -9.27 29.39 27.99
CA SER A 383 -8.89 30.38 28.99
C SER A 383 -8.66 29.71 30.35
N PRO A 384 -7.45 29.80 30.96
CA PRO A 384 -7.19 29.31 32.30
C PRO A 384 -7.67 30.32 33.35
N GLY A 385 -8.98 30.62 33.39
CA GLY A 385 -9.49 31.68 34.26
C GLY A 385 -10.97 31.59 34.59
N ALA A 386 -11.43 30.49 35.19
CA ALA A 386 -12.75 30.45 35.83
C ALA A 386 -12.95 29.25 36.79
N LEU A 387 -11.96 28.87 37.62
CA LEU A 387 -12.18 27.83 38.66
C LEU A 387 -11.44 28.10 39.98
N LEU A 388 -11.35 29.36 40.41
CA LEU A 388 -11.01 29.71 41.79
C LEU A 388 -11.85 30.89 42.28
N ARG A 389 -13.16 30.65 42.45
CA ARG A 389 -14.01 31.36 43.41
C ARG A 389 -15.19 30.45 43.78
N ARG A 390 -15.03 29.73 44.89
CA ARG A 390 -16.03 29.64 45.98
C ARG A 390 -15.41 28.88 47.14
#